data_AF-A0AA39WBL7-F1
#
_entry.id   AF-A0AA39WBL7-F1
#
_cell.length_a   1.000
_cell.length_b   1.000
_cell.length_c   1.000
_cell.angle_alpha   90.00
_cell.angle_beta   90.00
_cell.angle_gamma   90.00
#
_symmetry.space_group_name_H-M   'P 1'
#
loop_
_entity.id
_entity.type
_entity.pdbx_description
1 polymer ?
#
loop_
_entity_poly.entity_id
_entity_poly.type
_entity_poly.pdbx_seq_one_letter_code
_entity_poly.pdbx_strand_id
1 'polypeptide(L)'
;MRTISEKWDPQHPACVFKTYLYNKVDEHAVPHFGPGPTEDPKEWEDALQRKPAPNYIPVVCAGFPSIVARLMLQRRVITEFNNKLHEINACLDAILSRHDLEHSVRALKARRRHAELSKRCLALASSVQVLRNRGYALSSDEDELKQKLSGIDRGLQDPALSARMEELWSRLIVLRGYADSLREEINKPGFAGGEGLGGEIEVKAKKILEDYEKQLQHLKKQVEEAKKDYDTWESVHHPALAPSGQ
;
A
#
# COMPACT_ATOMS: atom_id res chain seq x y z
N MET A 1 -38.12 -10.03 54.25
CA MET A 1 -37.76 -11.31 53.59
C MET A 1 -38.35 -11.42 52.19
N ARG A 2 -39.68 -11.33 51.98
CA ARG A 2 -40.31 -11.43 50.63
C ARG A 2 -39.83 -10.37 49.61
N THR A 3 -39.68 -9.12 50.04
CA THR A 3 -39.19 -8.02 49.19
C THR A 3 -37.72 -8.14 48.77
N ILE A 4 -36.91 -8.95 49.45
CA ILE A 4 -35.53 -9.23 49.05
C ILE A 4 -35.53 -10.38 48.05
N SER A 5 -36.30 -11.45 48.29
CA SER A 5 -36.39 -12.56 47.32
C SER A 5 -36.93 -12.08 45.96
N GLU A 6 -37.93 -11.19 45.95
CA GLU A 6 -38.51 -10.62 44.73
C GLU A 6 -37.52 -9.73 43.93
N LYS A 7 -36.54 -9.12 44.59
CA LYS A 7 -35.51 -8.28 43.94
C LYS A 7 -34.41 -9.09 43.28
N TRP A 8 -34.19 -10.31 43.77
CA TRP A 8 -33.17 -11.24 43.28
C TRP A 8 -33.71 -12.25 42.26
N ASP A 9 -35.03 -12.31 42.10
CA ASP A 9 -35.68 -13.13 41.09
C ASP A 9 -35.62 -12.43 39.71
N PRO A 10 -34.94 -13.03 38.70
CA PRO A 10 -34.84 -12.44 37.36
C PRO A 10 -36.15 -12.44 36.57
N GLN A 11 -37.15 -13.22 37.00
CA GLN A 11 -38.47 -13.28 36.34
C GLN A 11 -39.45 -12.27 36.93
N HIS A 12 -39.13 -11.70 38.09
CA HIS A 12 -40.02 -10.79 38.80
C HIS A 12 -39.87 -9.35 38.25
N PRO A 13 -40.98 -8.60 38.04
CA PRO A 13 -40.92 -7.24 37.52
C PRO A 13 -40.11 -6.27 38.41
N ALA A 14 -40.07 -6.53 39.72
CA ALA A 14 -39.29 -5.75 40.69
C ALA A 14 -37.79 -6.15 40.78
N CYS A 15 -37.28 -6.95 39.85
CA CYS A 15 -35.86 -7.33 39.81
C CYS A 15 -34.97 -6.09 39.69
N VAL A 16 -33.98 -5.96 40.58
CA VAL A 16 -33.04 -4.82 40.59
C VAL A 16 -31.94 -5.00 39.54
N PHE A 17 -31.66 -6.24 39.14
CA PHE A 17 -30.59 -6.57 38.19
C PHE A 17 -31.08 -6.52 36.73
N LYS A 18 -31.79 -5.46 36.35
CA LYS A 18 -32.24 -5.21 34.99
C LYS A 18 -31.38 -4.14 34.34
N THR A 19 -30.72 -4.48 33.24
CA THR A 19 -29.96 -3.52 32.44
C THR A 19 -30.22 -3.76 30.96
N TYR A 20 -30.30 -2.68 30.19
CA TYR A 20 -30.45 -2.73 28.74
C TYR A 20 -29.09 -2.78 28.06
N LEU A 21 -28.90 -3.77 27.19
CA LEU A 21 -27.79 -3.83 26.24
C LEU A 21 -28.30 -3.62 24.83
N TYR A 22 -27.49 -3.02 23.97
CA TYR A 22 -27.91 -2.74 22.60
C TYR A 22 -27.31 -3.75 21.63
N ASN A 23 -28.15 -4.36 20.81
CA ASN A 23 -27.72 -5.22 19.71
C ASN A 23 -27.86 -4.50 18.38
N LYS A 24 -26.84 -4.63 17.52
CA LYS A 24 -26.90 -4.09 16.16
C LYS A 24 -27.73 -5.03 15.28
N VAL A 25 -28.65 -4.46 14.55
CA VAL A 25 -29.58 -5.17 13.66
C VAL A 25 -29.62 -4.44 12.32
N ASP A 26 -29.91 -5.13 11.22
CA ASP A 26 -30.07 -4.48 9.93
C ASP A 26 -31.35 -3.62 9.88
N GLU A 27 -31.31 -2.52 9.12
CA GLU A 27 -32.38 -1.51 9.06
C GLU A 27 -33.77 -2.10 8.78
N HIS A 28 -33.84 -3.04 7.85
CA HIS A 28 -35.09 -3.70 7.47
C HIS A 28 -35.64 -4.63 8.55
N ALA A 29 -34.78 -5.12 9.45
CA ALA A 29 -35.18 -6.01 10.52
C ALA A 29 -35.64 -5.25 11.77
N VAL A 30 -35.31 -3.96 11.91
CA VAL A 30 -35.68 -3.12 13.07
C VAL A 30 -37.18 -3.16 13.41
N PRO A 31 -38.13 -3.06 12.45
CA PRO A 31 -39.57 -3.06 12.75
C PRO A 31 -40.08 -4.37 13.35
N HIS A 32 -39.32 -5.46 13.24
CA HIS A 32 -39.73 -6.79 13.70
C HIS A 32 -39.47 -7.02 15.20
N PHE A 33 -38.74 -6.12 15.85
CA PHE A 33 -38.41 -6.23 17.27
C PHE A 33 -39.29 -5.29 18.09
N GLY A 34 -39.95 -5.86 19.10
CA GLY A 34 -40.73 -5.13 20.09
C GLY A 34 -40.37 -5.57 21.50
N PRO A 35 -40.95 -4.93 22.54
CA PRO A 35 -40.72 -5.29 23.93
C PRO A 35 -41.17 -6.73 24.20
N GLY A 36 -40.48 -7.40 25.11
CA GLY A 36 -40.79 -8.76 25.56
C GLY A 36 -42.08 -8.84 26.40
N PRO A 37 -42.59 -10.06 26.65
CA PRO A 37 -43.85 -10.27 27.37
C PRO A 37 -43.82 -9.86 28.86
N THR A 38 -42.64 -9.75 29.47
CA THR A 38 -42.42 -9.42 30.88
C THR A 38 -41.77 -8.04 31.07
N GLU A 39 -41.79 -7.23 30.01
CA GLU A 39 -41.02 -6.00 29.91
C GLU A 39 -41.94 -4.77 29.97
N ASP A 40 -41.54 -3.76 30.74
CA ASP A 40 -42.31 -2.54 30.87
C ASP A 40 -42.12 -1.66 29.62
N PRO A 41 -43.19 -1.30 28.88
CA PRO A 41 -43.07 -0.52 27.64
C PRO A 41 -42.37 0.84 27.84
N LYS A 42 -42.49 1.42 29.03
CA LYS A 42 -41.82 2.68 29.39
C LYS A 42 -40.30 2.54 29.43
N GLU A 43 -39.80 1.46 30.04
CA GLU A 43 -38.35 1.23 30.13
C GLU A 43 -37.75 0.92 28.74
N TRP A 44 -38.50 0.23 27.89
CA TRP A 44 -38.12 -0.03 26.50
C TRP A 44 -38.05 1.26 25.67
N GLU A 45 -39.05 2.13 25.76
CA GLU A 45 -39.06 3.44 25.10
C GLU A 45 -37.92 4.34 25.59
N ASP A 46 -37.67 4.39 26.90
CA ASP A 46 -36.55 5.12 27.49
C ASP A 46 -35.19 4.61 26.98
N ALA A 47 -35.05 3.29 26.82
CA ALA A 47 -33.85 2.67 26.25
C ALA A 47 -33.71 3.00 24.75
N LEU A 48 -34.81 2.97 23.98
CA LEU A 48 -34.80 3.40 22.58
C LEU A 48 -34.43 4.88 22.42
N GLN A 49 -34.85 5.74 23.34
CA GLN A 49 -34.50 7.16 23.35
C GLN A 49 -33.00 7.37 23.61
N ARG A 50 -32.39 6.52 24.44
CA ARG A 50 -30.96 6.58 24.82
C ARG A 50 -30.05 5.72 23.94
N LYS A 51 -30.48 5.34 22.73
CA LYS A 51 -29.68 4.51 21.82
C LYS A 51 -28.38 5.20 21.39
N PRO A 52 -27.25 4.46 21.28
CA PRO A 52 -25.96 5.04 20.92
C PRO A 52 -25.83 5.43 19.44
N ALA A 53 -26.53 4.73 18.55
CA ALA A 53 -26.51 4.95 17.11
C ALA A 53 -27.82 4.41 16.49
N PRO A 54 -28.16 4.76 15.23
CA PRO A 54 -29.25 4.10 14.52
C PRO A 54 -29.00 2.59 14.40
N ASN A 55 -30.06 1.81 14.27
CA ASN A 55 -30.01 0.35 14.03
C ASN A 55 -29.55 -0.48 15.24
N TYR A 56 -29.53 0.14 16.42
CA TYR A 56 -29.35 -0.53 17.69
C TYR A 56 -30.69 -0.72 18.38
N ILE A 57 -30.99 -1.96 18.76
CA ILE A 57 -32.22 -2.35 19.44
C ILE A 57 -31.87 -2.76 20.87
N PRO A 58 -32.58 -2.24 21.88
CA PRO A 58 -32.37 -2.63 23.26
C PRO A 58 -32.74 -4.10 23.48
N VAL A 59 -32.03 -4.75 24.39
CA VAL A 59 -32.25 -6.13 24.83
C VAL A 59 -32.10 -6.15 26.34
N VAL A 60 -33.15 -6.58 27.03
CA VAL A 60 -33.13 -6.71 28.50
C VAL A 60 -32.18 -7.81 28.91
N CYS A 61 -31.28 -7.45 29.81
CA CYS A 61 -30.48 -8.40 30.57
C CYS A 61 -30.96 -8.39 32.02
N ALA A 62 -31.76 -9.41 32.38
CA ALA A 62 -32.22 -9.64 33.74
C ALA A 62 -31.32 -10.67 34.45
N GLY A 63 -30.68 -10.24 35.54
CA GLY A 63 -29.84 -11.08 36.39
C GLY A 63 -28.55 -11.61 35.74
N PHE A 64 -27.78 -12.38 36.51
CA PHE A 64 -26.51 -12.96 36.06
C PHE A 64 -26.58 -13.95 34.88
N PRO A 65 -27.65 -14.75 34.70
CA PRO A 65 -27.72 -15.68 33.56
C PRO A 65 -27.72 -14.96 32.20
N SER A 66 -28.39 -13.81 32.11
CA SER A 66 -28.47 -13.04 30.86
C SER A 66 -27.11 -12.45 30.44
N ILE A 67 -26.33 -11.93 31.39
CA ILE A 67 -24.97 -11.45 31.12
C ILE A 67 -24.02 -12.60 30.78
N VAL A 68 -24.17 -13.78 31.41
CA VAL A 68 -23.41 -14.98 31.01
C VAL A 68 -23.74 -15.38 29.57
N ALA A 69 -25.01 -15.35 29.17
CA ALA A 69 -25.41 -15.60 27.78
C ALA A 69 -24.77 -14.57 26.81
N ARG A 70 -24.67 -13.30 27.22
CA ARG A 70 -23.99 -12.26 26.44
C ARG A 70 -22.49 -12.51 26.31
N LEU A 71 -21.81 -12.91 27.37
CA LEU A 71 -20.39 -13.29 27.34
C LEU A 71 -20.14 -14.48 26.43
N MET A 72 -21.02 -15.48 26.45
CA MET A 72 -20.95 -16.64 25.55
C MET A 72 -21.12 -16.23 24.08
N LEU A 73 -22.03 -15.30 23.79
CA LEU A 73 -22.20 -14.72 22.46
C LEU A 73 -20.96 -13.93 22.03
N GLN A 74 -20.41 -13.07 22.89
CA GLN A 74 -19.19 -12.32 22.59
C GLN A 74 -18.02 -13.24 22.30
N ARG A 75 -17.82 -14.31 23.08
CA ARG A 75 -16.77 -15.30 22.84
C ARG A 75 -16.93 -15.97 21.48
N ARG A 76 -18.15 -16.39 21.12
CA ARG A 76 -18.45 -16.99 19.80
C ARG A 76 -18.13 -16.01 18.67
N VAL A 77 -18.53 -14.75 18.83
CA VAL A 77 -18.28 -13.71 17.84
C VAL A 77 -16.78 -13.44 17.71
N ILE A 78 -16.03 -13.31 18.80
CA ILE A 78 -14.56 -13.13 18.76
C ILE A 78 -13.88 -14.27 18.00
N THR A 79 -14.32 -15.53 18.19
CA THR A 79 -13.77 -16.65 17.41
C THR A 79 -14.06 -16.51 15.91
N GLU A 80 -15.24 -16.02 15.52
CA GLU A 80 -15.57 -15.74 14.12
C GLU A 80 -14.73 -14.60 13.53
N PHE A 81 -14.54 -13.52 14.29
CA PHE A 81 -13.68 -12.40 13.91
C PHE A 81 -12.23 -12.85 13.67
N ASN A 82 -11.68 -13.66 14.58
CA ASN A 82 -10.33 -14.21 14.42
C ASN A 82 -10.22 -15.09 13.17
N ASN A 83 -11.22 -15.94 12.91
CA ASN A 83 -11.24 -16.77 11.70
C ASN A 83 -11.25 -15.92 10.42
N LYS A 84 -12.09 -14.88 10.36
CA LYS A 84 -12.13 -13.94 9.22
C LYS A 84 -10.81 -13.18 9.07
N LEU A 85 -10.18 -12.77 10.17
CA LEU A 85 -8.88 -12.10 10.13
C LEU A 85 -7.78 -13.03 9.60
N HIS A 86 -7.79 -14.29 10.01
CA HIS A 86 -6.87 -15.30 9.47
C HIS A 86 -7.10 -15.56 7.98
N GLU A 87 -8.34 -15.58 7.51
CA GLU A 87 -8.67 -15.69 6.10
C GLU A 87 -8.11 -14.50 5.30
N ILE A 88 -8.30 -13.27 5.78
CA ILE A 88 -7.74 -12.06 5.15
C ILE A 88 -6.21 -12.14 5.10
N ASN A 89 -5.56 -12.52 6.19
CA ASN A 89 -4.10 -12.67 6.23
C ASN A 89 -3.63 -13.74 5.22
N ALA A 90 -4.30 -14.88 5.14
CA ALA A 90 -3.97 -15.93 4.17
C ALA A 90 -4.14 -15.44 2.71
N CYS A 91 -5.18 -14.64 2.43
CA CYS A 91 -5.35 -14.02 1.12
C CYS A 91 -4.22 -13.01 0.81
N LEU A 92 -3.82 -12.19 1.79
CA LEU A 92 -2.70 -11.25 1.62
C LEU A 92 -1.39 -12.00 1.37
N ASP A 93 -1.10 -13.06 2.12
CA ASP A 93 0.10 -13.89 1.92
C ASP A 93 0.11 -14.55 0.52
N ALA A 94 -1.05 -14.99 0.04
CA ALA A 94 -1.19 -15.52 -1.31
C ALA A 94 -0.94 -14.45 -2.40
N ILE A 95 -1.38 -13.20 -2.18
CA ILE A 95 -1.13 -12.09 -3.11
C ILE A 95 0.35 -11.72 -3.11
N LEU A 96 0.96 -11.60 -1.93
CA LEU A 96 2.38 -11.24 -1.77
C LEU A 96 3.28 -12.30 -2.41
N SER A 97 3.05 -13.59 -2.12
CA SER A 97 3.83 -14.68 -2.72
C SER A 97 3.72 -14.71 -4.25
N ARG A 98 2.52 -14.50 -4.81
CA ARG A 98 2.33 -14.39 -6.26
C ARG A 98 3.06 -13.19 -6.85
N HIS A 99 2.99 -12.03 -6.20
CA HIS A 99 3.69 -10.84 -6.65
C HIS A 99 5.20 -11.06 -6.70
N ASP A 100 5.76 -11.57 -5.61
CA ASP A 100 7.20 -11.67 -5.42
C ASP A 100 7.82 -12.78 -6.27
N LEU A 101 7.16 -13.94 -6.39
CA LEU A 101 7.72 -15.07 -7.13
C LEU A 101 7.34 -15.08 -8.61
N GLU A 102 6.12 -14.66 -8.97
CA GLU A 102 5.64 -14.76 -10.34
C GLU A 102 5.67 -13.42 -11.09
N HIS A 103 5.03 -12.39 -10.54
CA HIS A 103 4.84 -11.13 -11.27
C HIS A 103 6.16 -10.37 -11.44
N SER A 104 6.96 -10.26 -10.37
CA SER A 104 8.26 -9.56 -10.41
C SER A 104 9.21 -10.18 -11.46
N VAL A 105 9.31 -11.52 -11.48
CA VAL A 105 10.17 -12.28 -12.39
C VAL A 105 9.68 -12.17 -13.83
N ARG A 106 8.37 -12.31 -14.05
CA ARG A 106 7.78 -12.15 -15.39
C ARG A 106 7.96 -10.72 -15.91
N ALA A 107 7.80 -9.71 -15.06
CA ALA A 107 8.01 -8.31 -15.43
C ALA A 107 9.47 -8.05 -15.82
N LEU A 108 10.45 -8.55 -15.04
CA LEU A 108 11.86 -8.42 -15.38
C LEU A 108 12.21 -9.14 -16.69
N LYS A 109 11.70 -10.37 -16.88
CA LYS A 109 11.89 -11.14 -18.11
C LYS A 109 11.27 -10.42 -19.32
N ALA A 110 10.08 -9.86 -19.16
CA ALA A 110 9.41 -9.08 -20.20
C ALA A 110 10.21 -7.83 -20.57
N ARG A 111 10.74 -7.08 -19.59
CA ARG A 111 11.61 -5.91 -19.84
C ARG A 111 12.88 -6.28 -20.59
N ARG A 112 13.54 -7.39 -20.23
CA ARG A 112 14.73 -7.88 -20.94
C ARG A 112 14.40 -8.29 -22.39
N ARG A 113 13.32 -9.04 -22.58
CA ARG A 113 12.86 -9.45 -23.92
C ARG A 113 12.45 -8.26 -24.76
N HIS A 114 11.80 -7.25 -24.17
CA HIS A 114 11.47 -6.00 -24.86
C HIS A 114 12.72 -5.27 -25.34
N ALA A 115 13.76 -5.15 -24.50
CA ALA A 115 15.02 -4.52 -24.91
C ALA A 115 15.70 -5.28 -26.07
N GLU A 116 15.70 -6.62 -26.01
CA GLU A 116 16.23 -7.45 -27.08
C GLU A 116 15.44 -7.30 -28.39
N LEU A 117 14.11 -7.34 -28.32
CA LEU A 117 13.23 -7.16 -29.48
C LEU A 117 13.34 -5.75 -30.05
N SER A 118 13.48 -4.72 -29.20
CA SER A 118 13.73 -3.35 -29.62
C SER A 118 15.04 -3.24 -30.41
N LYS A 119 16.12 -3.88 -29.94
CA LYS A 119 17.38 -3.97 -30.69
C LYS A 119 17.22 -4.68 -32.04
N ARG A 120 16.52 -5.81 -32.07
CA ARG A 120 16.25 -6.57 -33.32
C ARG A 120 15.39 -5.76 -34.29
N CYS A 121 14.38 -5.07 -33.78
CA CYS A 121 13.51 -4.18 -34.56
C CYS A 121 14.33 -3.04 -35.18
N LEU A 122 15.20 -2.38 -34.40
CA LEU A 122 16.09 -1.33 -34.90
C LEU A 122 17.06 -1.87 -35.96
N ALA A 123 17.67 -3.04 -35.74
CA ALA A 123 18.58 -3.64 -36.72
C ALA A 123 17.88 -4.05 -38.04
N LEU A 124 16.63 -4.50 -37.95
CA LEU A 124 15.82 -4.78 -39.13
C LEU A 124 15.44 -3.47 -39.84
N ALA A 125 14.98 -2.47 -39.10
CA ALA A 125 14.65 -1.16 -39.64
C ALA A 125 15.84 -0.50 -40.35
N SER A 126 17.05 -0.59 -39.78
CA SER A 126 18.26 -0.09 -40.43
C SER A 126 18.59 -0.88 -41.71
N SER A 127 18.47 -2.22 -41.68
CA SER A 127 18.69 -3.05 -42.86
C SER A 127 17.71 -2.74 -43.99
N VAL A 128 16.43 -2.53 -43.65
CA VAL A 128 15.38 -2.14 -44.62
C VAL A 128 15.69 -0.78 -45.22
N GLN A 129 16.07 0.20 -44.40
CA GLN A 129 16.44 1.53 -44.89
C GLN A 129 17.63 1.48 -45.84
N VAL A 130 18.68 0.72 -45.50
CA VAL A 130 19.87 0.55 -46.35
C VAL A 130 19.50 -0.11 -47.68
N LEU A 131 18.72 -1.18 -47.67
CA LEU A 131 18.37 -1.91 -48.89
C LEU A 131 17.44 -1.11 -49.81
N ARG A 132 16.45 -0.41 -49.24
CA ARG A 132 15.50 0.40 -50.00
C ARG A 132 16.16 1.63 -50.62
N ASN A 133 17.05 2.29 -49.88
CA ASN A 133 17.66 3.54 -50.31
C ASN A 133 18.99 3.33 -51.04
N ARG A 134 19.40 2.07 -51.27
CA ARG A 134 20.64 1.74 -51.96
C ARG A 134 20.61 2.29 -53.39
N GLY A 135 21.50 3.23 -53.69
CA GLY A 135 21.64 3.84 -55.01
C GLY A 135 20.89 5.17 -55.18
N TYR A 136 20.15 5.62 -54.17
CA TYR A 136 19.66 7.01 -54.10
C TYR A 136 20.71 7.91 -53.46
N ALA A 137 20.69 9.20 -53.81
CA ALA A 137 21.54 10.19 -53.17
C ALA A 137 21.16 10.37 -51.69
N LEU A 138 22.16 10.62 -50.85
CA LEU A 138 21.97 10.86 -49.42
C LEU A 138 21.07 12.09 -49.22
N SER A 139 20.05 11.96 -48.36
CA SER A 139 19.12 13.07 -48.06
C SER A 139 19.70 14.02 -47.00
N SER A 140 19.25 15.27 -46.98
CA SER A 140 19.62 16.27 -45.95
C SER A 140 19.36 15.76 -44.53
N ASP A 141 18.23 15.08 -44.30
CA ASP A 141 17.87 14.54 -42.99
C ASP A 141 18.87 13.45 -42.52
N GLU A 142 19.47 12.72 -43.46
CA GLU A 142 20.44 11.67 -43.16
C GLU A 142 21.81 12.26 -42.79
N ASP A 143 22.20 13.37 -43.42
CA ASP A 143 23.38 14.13 -43.00
C ASP A 143 23.21 14.74 -41.59
N GLU A 144 22.03 15.24 -41.24
CA GLU A 144 21.75 15.70 -39.87
C GLU A 144 21.84 14.55 -38.85
N LEU A 145 21.27 13.39 -39.17
CA LEU A 145 21.35 12.21 -38.31
C LEU A 145 22.80 11.75 -38.12
N LYS A 146 23.59 11.74 -39.21
CA LYS A 146 25.01 11.41 -39.19
C LYS A 146 25.80 12.39 -38.35
N GLN A 147 25.54 13.69 -38.45
CA GLN A 147 26.18 14.70 -37.62
C GLN A 147 25.90 14.45 -36.14
N LYS A 148 24.63 14.22 -35.76
CA LYS A 148 24.24 13.88 -34.38
C LYS A 148 24.94 12.62 -33.88
N LEU A 149 24.99 11.56 -34.69
CA LEU A 149 25.66 10.31 -34.34
C LEU A 149 27.17 10.48 -34.17
N SER A 150 27.83 11.23 -35.07
CA SER A 150 29.26 11.51 -34.98
C SER A 150 29.62 12.36 -33.76
N GLY A 151 28.73 13.27 -33.35
CA GLY A 151 28.89 14.06 -32.13
C GLY A 151 28.86 13.17 -30.89
N ILE A 152 27.93 12.22 -30.83
CA ILE A 152 27.81 11.26 -29.72
C ILE A 152 29.00 10.30 -29.70
N ASP A 153 29.37 9.75 -30.85
CA ASP A 153 30.47 8.78 -30.98
C ASP A 153 31.81 9.40 -30.56
N ARG A 154 32.09 10.64 -30.99
CA ARG A 154 33.29 11.36 -30.56
C ARG A 154 33.30 11.65 -29.06
N GLY A 155 32.15 11.92 -28.47
CA GLY A 155 32.01 12.05 -27.01
C GLY A 155 32.28 10.74 -26.28
N LEU A 156 31.82 9.60 -26.82
CA LEU A 156 32.02 8.28 -26.25
C LEU A 156 33.48 7.80 -26.36
N GLN A 157 34.16 8.13 -27.45
CA GLN A 157 35.55 7.77 -27.71
C GLN A 157 36.56 8.64 -26.96
N ASP A 158 36.12 9.56 -26.09
CA ASP A 158 37.02 10.35 -25.25
C ASP A 158 37.79 9.44 -24.26
N PRO A 159 39.12 9.33 -24.37
CA PRO A 159 39.94 8.52 -23.46
C PRO A 159 39.80 8.94 -21.99
N ALA A 160 39.46 10.21 -21.74
CA ALA A 160 39.25 10.71 -20.38
C ALA A 160 38.05 10.03 -19.69
N LEU A 161 37.00 9.64 -20.43
CA LEU A 161 35.86 8.92 -19.86
C LEU A 161 36.25 7.51 -19.41
N SER A 162 37.00 6.78 -20.25
CA SER A 162 37.50 5.44 -19.89
C SER A 162 38.45 5.52 -18.70
N ALA A 163 39.39 6.46 -18.73
CA ALA A 163 40.35 6.68 -17.64
C ALA A 163 39.65 7.02 -16.31
N ARG A 164 38.61 7.85 -16.32
CA ARG A 164 37.82 8.15 -15.11
C ARG A 164 37.08 6.92 -14.59
N MET A 165 36.54 6.08 -15.47
CA MET A 165 35.87 4.84 -15.05
C MET A 165 36.86 3.90 -14.38
N GLU A 166 38.03 3.68 -14.99
CA GLU A 166 39.11 2.87 -14.43
C GLU A 166 39.64 3.42 -13.09
N GLU A 167 39.77 4.74 -12.98
CA GLU A 167 40.14 5.41 -11.74
C GLU A 167 39.08 5.18 -10.65
N LEU A 168 37.79 5.33 -10.95
CA LEU A 168 36.71 5.07 -10.00
C LEU A 168 36.70 3.60 -9.56
N TRP A 169 36.93 2.67 -10.47
CA TRP A 169 37.04 1.25 -10.13
C TRP A 169 38.22 0.97 -9.20
N SER A 170 39.39 1.52 -9.48
CA SER A 170 40.57 1.33 -8.62
C SER A 170 40.37 1.96 -7.24
N ARG A 171 39.81 3.19 -7.17
CA ARG A 171 39.42 3.84 -5.90
C ARG A 171 38.42 3.01 -5.11
N LEU A 172 37.41 2.43 -5.76
CA LEU A 172 36.43 1.57 -5.11
C LEU A 172 37.08 0.30 -4.53
N ILE A 173 38.00 -0.33 -5.27
CA ILE A 173 38.74 -1.52 -4.80
C ILE A 173 39.57 -1.17 -3.56
N VAL A 174 40.24 -0.03 -3.55
CA VAL A 174 41.01 0.45 -2.39
C VAL A 174 40.10 0.69 -1.18
N LEU A 175 38.98 1.38 -1.36
CA LEU A 175 38.02 1.63 -0.29
C LEU A 175 37.41 0.34 0.24
N ARG A 176 37.12 -0.62 -0.64
CA ARG A 176 36.63 -1.94 -0.23
C ARG A 176 37.68 -2.69 0.59
N GLY A 177 38.94 -2.72 0.16
CA GLY A 177 40.02 -3.33 0.91
C GLY A 177 40.19 -2.70 2.30
N TYR A 178 40.16 -1.36 2.37
CA TYR A 178 40.20 -0.64 3.64
C TYR A 178 39.01 -0.97 4.55
N ALA A 179 37.78 -0.99 4.00
CA ALA A 179 36.58 -1.32 4.74
C ALA A 179 36.60 -2.78 5.25
N ASP A 180 37.10 -3.72 4.46
CA ASP A 180 37.24 -5.12 4.84
C ASP A 180 38.26 -5.26 5.98
N SER A 181 39.42 -4.60 5.90
CA SER A 181 40.40 -4.58 7.00
C SER A 181 39.86 -3.93 8.27
N LEU A 182 39.18 -2.79 8.16
CA LEU A 182 38.56 -2.11 9.30
C LEU A 182 37.46 -2.98 9.93
N ARG A 183 36.68 -3.69 9.11
CA ARG A 183 35.65 -4.62 9.59
C ARG A 183 36.27 -5.79 10.34
N GLU A 184 37.39 -6.34 9.87
CA GLU A 184 38.14 -7.37 10.60
C GLU A 184 38.69 -6.86 11.92
N GLU A 185 39.18 -5.62 11.98
CA GLU A 185 39.64 -4.99 13.22
C GLU A 185 38.51 -4.76 14.23
N ILE A 186 37.36 -4.25 13.78
CA ILE A 186 36.18 -4.02 14.64
C ILE A 186 35.57 -5.35 15.12
N ASN A 187 35.62 -6.41 14.30
CA ASN A 187 35.11 -7.73 14.69
C ASN A 187 36.02 -8.50 15.66
N LYS A 188 37.20 -7.96 16.01
CA LYS A 188 38.03 -8.57 17.05
C LYS A 188 37.28 -8.55 18.39
N PRO A 189 37.22 -9.69 19.11
CA PRO A 189 36.47 -9.80 20.36
C PRO A 189 37.11 -8.88 21.42
N GLY A 190 36.50 -7.71 21.63
CA GLY A 190 37.04 -6.64 22.47
C GLY A 190 36.42 -5.28 22.13
N PHE A 191 35.99 -5.09 20.88
CA PHE A 191 35.12 -3.97 20.51
C PHE A 191 33.67 -4.41 20.71
N ALA A 192 33.08 -4.08 21.86
CA ALA A 192 31.63 -4.18 22.01
C ALA A 192 31.02 -3.24 20.97
N GLY A 193 30.50 -3.80 19.88
CA GLY A 193 29.72 -3.04 18.91
C GLY A 193 28.68 -2.24 19.69
N GLY A 194 28.73 -0.91 19.56
CA GLY A 194 27.88 -0.01 20.31
C GLY A 194 26.46 -0.52 20.28
N GLU A 195 25.85 -0.66 21.46
CA GLU A 195 24.45 -1.03 21.60
C GLU A 195 23.66 -0.18 20.60
N GLY A 196 23.02 -0.83 19.64
CA GLY A 196 22.36 -0.14 18.53
C GLY A 196 21.32 0.85 19.04
N LEU A 197 20.73 1.61 18.13
CA LEU A 197 19.57 2.43 18.49
C LEU A 197 18.55 1.54 19.22
N GLY A 198 18.17 1.91 20.44
CA GLY A 198 17.25 1.11 21.24
C GLY A 198 15.99 0.79 20.44
N GLY A 199 15.51 -0.45 20.51
CA GLY A 199 14.45 -0.95 19.63
C GLY A 199 13.17 -0.09 19.60
N GLU A 200 12.88 0.66 20.67
CA GLU A 200 11.78 1.63 20.69
C GLU A 200 11.97 2.80 19.71
N ILE A 201 13.20 3.30 19.57
CA ILE A 201 13.54 4.38 18.64
C ILE A 201 13.38 3.87 17.21
N GLU A 202 13.77 2.63 16.94
CA GLU A 202 13.59 2.02 15.62
C GLU A 202 12.11 1.87 15.24
N VAL A 203 11.25 1.44 16.17
CA VAL A 203 9.80 1.34 15.91
C VAL A 203 9.20 2.72 15.62
N LYS A 204 9.59 3.75 16.38
CA LYS A 204 9.18 5.15 16.12
C LYS A 204 9.68 5.64 14.77
N ALA A 205 10.94 5.34 14.43
CA ALA A 205 11.52 5.71 13.14
C ALA A 205 10.74 5.04 11.99
N LYS A 206 10.45 3.73 12.07
CA LYS A 206 9.63 3.02 11.06
C LYS A 206 8.27 3.68 10.87
N LYS A 207 7.58 4.01 11.96
CA LYS A 207 6.27 4.70 11.91
C LYS A 207 6.36 6.05 11.18
N ILE A 208 7.40 6.84 11.47
CA ILE A 208 7.63 8.14 10.82
C ILE A 208 7.92 7.95 9.33
N LEU A 209 8.75 6.95 8.96
CA LEU A 209 9.03 6.65 7.56
C LEU A 209 7.77 6.26 6.79
N GLU A 210 6.89 5.43 7.36
CA GLU A 210 5.61 5.07 6.73
C GLU A 210 4.69 6.29 6.53
N ASP A 211 4.68 7.23 7.48
CA ASP A 211 3.87 8.44 7.36
C ASP A 211 4.43 9.38 6.29
N TYR A 212 5.75 9.55 6.25
CA TYR A 212 6.42 10.31 5.18
C TYR A 212 6.26 9.65 3.81
N GLU A 213 6.29 8.33 3.71
CA GLU A 213 6.01 7.63 2.46
C GLU A 213 4.59 7.96 1.96
N LYS A 214 3.57 7.89 2.82
CA LYS A 214 2.19 8.24 2.46
C LYS A 214 2.08 9.70 2.00
N GLN A 215 2.73 10.62 2.71
CA GLN A 215 2.74 12.04 2.36
C GLN A 215 3.42 12.29 1.01
N LEU A 216 4.57 11.67 0.77
CA LEU A 216 5.29 11.78 -0.50
C LEU A 216 4.51 11.17 -1.65
N GLN A 217 3.83 10.03 -1.46
CA GLN A 217 2.97 9.44 -2.49
C GLN A 217 1.78 10.35 -2.81
N HIS A 218 1.20 11.02 -1.81
CA HIS A 218 0.15 11.99 -2.03
C HIS A 218 0.65 13.21 -2.82
N LEU A 219 1.77 13.83 -2.39
CA LEU A 219 2.37 14.95 -3.10
C LEU A 219 2.75 14.59 -4.54
N LYS A 220 3.31 13.38 -4.75
CA LYS A 220 3.61 12.86 -6.08
C LYS A 220 2.36 12.80 -6.96
N LYS A 221 1.24 12.27 -6.45
CA LYS A 221 -0.03 12.22 -7.18
C LYS A 221 -0.55 13.63 -7.51
N GLN A 222 -0.50 14.55 -6.56
CA GLN A 222 -0.92 15.94 -6.79
C GLN A 222 -0.09 16.62 -7.88
N VAL A 223 1.22 16.41 -7.91
CA VAL A 223 2.09 16.97 -8.97
C VAL A 223 1.77 16.33 -10.33
N GLU A 224 1.53 15.02 -10.38
CA GLU A 224 1.13 14.33 -11.62
C GLU A 224 -0.24 14.79 -12.13
N GLU A 225 -1.20 15.05 -11.23
CA GLU A 225 -2.51 15.61 -11.58
C GLU A 225 -2.37 17.06 -12.06
N ALA A 226 -1.63 17.91 -11.34
CA ALA A 226 -1.37 19.29 -11.75
C ALA A 226 -0.66 19.36 -13.11
N LYS A 227 0.27 18.44 -13.39
CA LYS A 227 0.92 18.33 -14.70
C LYS A 227 -0.09 17.97 -15.78
N LYS A 228 -0.93 16.95 -15.56
CA LYS A 228 -1.96 16.57 -16.53
C LYS A 228 -2.94 17.71 -16.81
N ASP A 229 -3.38 18.40 -15.76
CA ASP A 229 -4.27 19.54 -15.89
C ASP A 229 -3.60 20.67 -16.69
N TYR A 230 -2.32 20.95 -16.41
CA TYR A 230 -1.54 21.92 -17.18
C TYR A 230 -1.41 21.50 -18.66
N ASP A 231 -1.05 20.24 -18.94
CA ASP A 231 -0.91 19.73 -20.31
C ASP A 231 -2.26 19.83 -21.08
N THR A 232 -3.39 19.59 -20.40
CA THR A 232 -4.72 19.78 -21.00
C THR A 232 -5.02 21.25 -21.27
N TRP A 233 -4.71 22.14 -20.33
CA TRP A 233 -4.88 23.59 -20.51
C TRP A 233 -4.02 24.12 -21.66
N GLU A 234 -2.76 23.68 -21.75
CA GLU A 234 -1.82 24.05 -22.80
C GLU A 234 -2.32 23.62 -24.17
N SER A 235 -2.85 22.40 -24.31
CA SER A 235 -3.41 21.92 -25.57
C SER A 235 -4.61 22.72 -26.07
N VAL A 236 -5.39 23.32 -25.16
CA VAL A 236 -6.58 24.13 -25.48
C VAL A 236 -6.20 25.57 -25.81
N HIS A 237 -5.21 26.14 -25.11
CA HIS A 237 -4.87 27.56 -25.23
C HIS A 237 -3.75 27.84 -26.22
N HIS A 238 -2.82 26.90 -26.41
CA HIS A 238 -1.80 26.90 -27.45
C HIS A 238 -1.96 25.63 -28.31
N PRO A 239 -3.03 25.49 -29.11
CA PRO A 239 -3.07 24.45 -30.12
C PRO A 239 -1.88 24.69 -31.04
N ALA A 240 -0.96 23.72 -31.12
CA ALA A 240 0.22 23.80 -31.96
C ALA A 240 -0.18 24.36 -33.33
N LEU A 241 0.37 25.52 -33.70
CA LEU A 241 0.19 26.09 -35.03
C LEU A 241 0.48 24.98 -36.04
N ALA A 242 -0.55 24.61 -36.81
CA ALA A 242 -0.40 23.64 -37.88
C ALA A 242 0.82 24.05 -38.72
N PRO A 243 1.71 23.11 -39.09
CA PRO A 243 2.82 23.45 -39.96
C PRO A 243 2.22 24.06 -41.24
N SER A 244 2.49 25.34 -41.44
CA SER A 244 2.09 26.08 -42.64
C SER A 244 2.82 25.44 -43.82
N GLY A 245 2.15 24.48 -44.46
CA GLY A 245 2.55 24.00 -45.77
C GLY A 245 2.26 25.09 -46.79
N GLN A 246 3.32 25.71 -47.29
CA GLN A 246 3.49 26.22 -48.65
C GLN A 246 4.99 26.36 -48.92
#